data_AF-A0A8T7E0U9-F1
#
_entry.id   AF-A0A8T7E0U9-F1
#
_cell.length_a   1.000
_cell.length_b   1.000
_cell.length_c   1.000
_cell.angle_alpha   90.00
_cell.angle_beta   90.00
_cell.angle_gamma   90.00
#
_symmetry.space_group_name_H-M   'P 1'
#
loop_
_entity.id
_entity.type
_entity.pdbx_description
1 polymer ?
#
loop_
_entity_poly.entity_id
_entity_poly.type
_entity_poly.pdbx_seq_one_letter_code
_entity_poly.pdbx_strand_id
1 'polypeptide(L)'
;MRSLQLPQHVTPQGASGAPRDLRTYGLREHLATLFRHKLKMLAVLFSCLFVAVAGSYLASKVFIAGSRILVQIEREPLRLGSITGGEPMAMETRAREQVLTEAEIFRSPLLAQELARRLGPDYVQQNLTWRWDRIRNLPDTVKTAIKNGLFAFGPTRALLLALGMEPEGEEDEEIKILLVGGLIGDHFDVEPILQTDVMAATFKAPDPIFAAQALNELVDIYLDHHLKLRQRPAAMEIVDAEALRLKDRLDTAENRLREFKQEAQIVSIDAQKEHLLGELSDVRAKLFEARSQLSESTGRIAEIGKQLRLQSNAQQLSTVM
;
A
#
# COMPACT_ATOMS: atom_id res chain seq x y z
N MET A 1 48.19 -92.14 -30.57
CA MET A 1 48.52 -92.85 -29.33
C MET A 1 49.88 -92.41 -28.81
N ARG A 2 49.89 -91.57 -27.77
CA ARG A 2 51.00 -91.35 -26.80
C ARG A 2 50.52 -90.23 -25.86
N SER A 3 49.70 -90.56 -24.88
CA SER A 3 50.10 -90.94 -23.52
C SER A 3 50.85 -89.82 -22.79
N LEU A 4 50.09 -89.16 -21.91
CA LEU A 4 50.51 -88.42 -20.73
C LEU A 4 51.78 -88.99 -20.07
N GLN A 5 52.73 -88.10 -19.78
CA GLN A 5 53.73 -88.28 -18.73
C GLN A 5 53.77 -86.98 -17.91
N LEU A 6 53.15 -87.02 -16.73
CA LEU A 6 53.73 -86.47 -15.51
C LEU A 6 54.87 -87.44 -15.09
N PRO A 7 55.95 -87.03 -14.37
CA PRO A 7 55.76 -86.40 -13.05
C PRO A 7 56.90 -85.53 -12.47
N GLN A 8 56.58 -84.97 -11.30
CA GLN A 8 57.44 -84.58 -10.15
C GLN A 8 58.05 -83.17 -10.04
N HIS A 9 57.36 -82.38 -9.21
CA HIS A 9 57.84 -81.84 -7.93
C HIS A 9 59.29 -81.36 -7.83
N VAL A 10 59.49 -80.05 -7.85
CA VAL A 10 60.55 -79.36 -7.10
C VAL A 10 60.01 -78.03 -6.60
N THR A 11 59.80 -77.91 -5.29
CA THR A 11 59.98 -76.65 -4.56
C THR A 11 61.14 -76.92 -3.62
N PRO A 12 62.17 -76.08 -3.64
CA PRO A 12 62.34 -75.25 -2.45
C PRO A 12 62.92 -73.85 -2.71
N GLN A 13 62.61 -72.97 -1.76
CA GLN A 13 63.40 -71.81 -1.33
C GLN A 13 63.56 -70.61 -2.27
N GLY A 14 63.35 -69.42 -1.70
CA GLY A 14 63.77 -68.17 -2.31
C GLY A 14 62.98 -66.99 -1.79
N ALA A 15 63.24 -66.58 -0.55
CA ALA A 15 62.99 -65.20 -0.15
C ALA A 15 63.80 -64.29 -1.08
N SER A 16 63.14 -63.72 -2.09
CA SER A 16 63.71 -62.67 -2.91
C SER A 16 62.87 -61.42 -2.69
N GLY A 17 63.40 -60.53 -1.85
CA GLY A 17 62.91 -59.18 -1.73
C GLY A 17 63.05 -58.49 -3.07
N ALA A 18 61.92 -58.29 -3.76
CA ALA A 18 61.83 -57.25 -4.76
C ALA A 18 61.68 -55.92 -3.99
N PRO A 19 62.53 -54.91 -4.22
CA PRO A 19 62.32 -53.60 -3.63
C PRO A 19 61.00 -53.06 -4.16
N ARG A 20 60.04 -52.85 -3.27
CA ARG A 20 58.92 -51.95 -3.54
C ARG A 20 59.53 -50.56 -3.62
N ASP A 21 59.74 -50.07 -4.84
CA ASP A 21 59.95 -48.65 -5.13
C ASP A 21 58.69 -47.88 -4.71
N LEU A 22 58.51 -47.71 -3.40
CA LEU A 22 57.72 -46.64 -2.84
C LEU A 22 58.51 -45.37 -3.14
N ARG A 23 58.37 -44.85 -4.36
CA ARG A 23 58.77 -43.48 -4.70
C ARG A 23 57.96 -42.56 -3.81
N THR A 24 58.47 -42.31 -2.62
CA THR A 24 58.09 -41.19 -1.78
C THR A 24 58.54 -39.96 -2.55
N TYR A 25 57.67 -39.44 -3.41
CA TYR A 25 57.86 -38.16 -4.06
C TYR A 25 58.01 -37.11 -2.94
N GLY A 26 59.26 -36.79 -2.61
CA GLY A 26 59.57 -35.88 -1.51
C GLY A 26 59.07 -34.49 -1.85
N LEU A 27 58.64 -33.74 -0.84
CA LEU A 27 58.20 -32.33 -0.97
C LEU A 27 59.21 -31.49 -1.77
N ARG A 28 60.50 -31.81 -1.66
CA ARG A 28 61.59 -31.17 -2.39
C ARG A 28 61.49 -31.33 -3.92
N GLU A 29 60.98 -32.44 -4.42
CA GLU A 29 60.86 -32.75 -5.85
C GLU A 29 59.60 -32.09 -6.47
N HIS A 30 58.52 -31.98 -5.69
CA HIS A 30 57.36 -31.16 -6.03
C HIS A 30 57.71 -29.66 -6.01
N LEU A 31 58.50 -29.18 -5.04
CA LEU A 31 59.00 -27.80 -5.04
C LEU A 31 59.92 -27.52 -6.24
N ALA A 32 60.77 -28.47 -6.62
CA ALA A 32 61.66 -28.31 -7.78
C ALA A 32 60.90 -28.25 -9.11
N THR A 33 59.83 -29.04 -9.28
CA THR A 33 58.96 -28.94 -10.47
C THR A 33 58.18 -27.64 -10.51
N LEU A 34 57.75 -27.12 -9.34
CA LEU A 34 57.14 -25.79 -9.20
C LEU A 34 58.11 -24.66 -9.61
N PHE A 35 59.38 -24.72 -9.16
CA PHE A 35 60.41 -23.75 -9.56
C PHE A 35 60.82 -23.87 -11.03
N ARG A 36 60.79 -25.07 -11.62
CA ARG A 36 61.11 -25.30 -13.04
C ARG A 36 60.01 -24.77 -13.97
N HIS A 37 58.76 -24.73 -13.51
CA HIS A 37 57.62 -24.21 -14.24
C HIS A 37 57.07 -22.88 -13.70
N LYS A 38 57.83 -22.16 -12.86
CA LYS A 38 57.45 -20.88 -12.26
C LYS A 38 56.92 -19.86 -13.28
N LEU A 39 57.51 -19.81 -14.48
CA LEU A 39 57.07 -18.94 -15.57
C LEU A 39 55.74 -19.38 -16.19
N LYS A 40 55.46 -20.69 -16.30
CA LYS A 40 54.18 -21.20 -16.80
C LYS A 40 53.05 -20.97 -15.80
N MET A 41 53.32 -21.19 -14.51
CA MET A 41 52.37 -20.90 -13.43
C MET A 41 52.06 -19.41 -13.36
N LEU A 42 53.08 -18.56 -13.49
CA LEU A 42 52.92 -17.10 -13.52
C LEU A 42 52.12 -16.67 -14.77
N ALA A 43 52.38 -17.26 -15.94
CA ALA A 43 51.59 -16.98 -17.15
C ALA A 43 50.11 -17.36 -17.00
N VAL A 44 49.80 -18.51 -16.37
CA VAL A 44 48.40 -18.89 -16.09
C VAL A 44 47.76 -17.95 -15.08
N LEU A 45 48.48 -17.56 -14.03
CA LEU A 45 48.00 -16.61 -13.03
C LEU A 45 47.72 -15.23 -13.64
N PHE A 46 48.63 -14.71 -14.46
CA PHE A 46 48.44 -13.44 -15.17
C PHE A 46 47.33 -13.53 -16.23
N SER A 47 47.16 -14.67 -16.91
CA SER A 47 46.04 -14.89 -17.83
C SER A 47 44.70 -14.88 -17.10
N CYS A 48 44.61 -15.58 -15.96
CA CYS A 48 43.42 -15.57 -15.12
C CYS A 48 43.12 -14.16 -14.58
N LEU A 49 44.15 -13.45 -14.10
CA LEU A 49 44.01 -12.08 -13.63
C LEU A 49 43.59 -11.14 -14.76
N PHE A 50 44.14 -11.31 -15.96
CA PHE A 50 43.78 -10.51 -17.12
C PHE A 50 42.33 -10.75 -17.53
N VAL A 51 41.86 -12.00 -17.54
CA VAL A 51 40.44 -12.34 -17.79
C VAL A 51 39.55 -11.75 -16.70
N ALA A 52 39.95 -11.81 -15.44
CA ALA A 52 39.18 -11.25 -14.33
C ALA A 52 39.09 -9.72 -14.40
N VAL A 53 40.21 -9.04 -14.69
CA VAL A 53 40.26 -7.58 -14.85
C VAL A 53 39.48 -7.16 -16.10
N ALA A 54 39.70 -7.81 -17.24
CA ALA A 54 38.94 -7.54 -18.46
C ALA A 54 37.45 -7.76 -18.26
N GLY A 55 37.06 -8.86 -17.60
CA GLY A 55 35.67 -9.13 -17.22
C GLY A 55 35.09 -8.06 -16.30
N SER A 56 35.86 -7.59 -15.32
CA SER A 56 35.43 -6.52 -14.40
C SER A 56 35.27 -5.17 -15.11
N TYR A 57 36.13 -4.84 -16.08
CA TYR A 57 36.01 -3.61 -16.87
C TYR A 57 34.89 -3.68 -17.92
N LEU A 58 34.55 -4.86 -18.41
CA LEU A 58 33.46 -5.09 -19.38
C LEU A 58 32.09 -5.30 -18.71
N ALA A 59 32.05 -5.46 -17.38
CA ALA A 59 30.82 -5.56 -16.62
C ALA A 59 30.02 -4.25 -16.77
N SER A 60 28.77 -4.37 -17.21
CA SER A 60 27.88 -3.21 -17.34
C SER A 60 27.62 -2.61 -15.96
N LYS A 61 27.74 -1.29 -15.85
CA LYS A 61 27.30 -0.58 -14.65
C LYS A 61 25.78 -0.59 -14.62
N VAL A 62 25.22 -0.83 -13.43
CA VAL A 62 23.78 -0.79 -13.19
C VAL A 62 23.51 0.37 -12.25
N PHE A 63 22.68 1.30 -12.68
CA PHE A 63 22.24 2.42 -11.87
C PHE A 63 20.86 2.10 -11.29
N ILE A 64 20.62 2.56 -10.07
CA ILE A 64 19.38 2.31 -9.35
C ILE A 64 18.80 3.67 -8.98
N ALA A 65 17.63 3.98 -9.51
CA ALA A 65 16.81 5.10 -9.04
C ALA A 65 15.93 4.61 -7.89
N GLY A 66 15.70 5.45 -6.88
CA GLY A 66 14.89 5.12 -5.72
C GLY A 66 13.93 6.24 -5.35
N SER A 67 12.68 5.89 -5.07
CA SER A 67 11.62 6.79 -4.62
C SER A 67 10.97 6.23 -3.35
N ARG A 68 10.50 7.12 -2.48
CA ARG A 68 9.79 6.77 -1.24
C ARG A 68 8.43 7.43 -1.25
N ILE A 69 7.39 6.63 -1.09
CA ILE A 69 5.99 7.08 -1.15
C ILE A 69 5.36 6.79 0.20
N LEU A 70 4.75 7.82 0.80
CA LEU A 70 3.97 7.71 2.01
C LEU A 70 2.55 7.26 1.65
N VAL A 71 2.13 6.12 2.18
CA VAL A 71 0.78 5.59 2.05
C VAL A 71 -0.07 6.20 3.16
N GLN A 72 -1.04 7.03 2.79
CA GLN A 72 -1.91 7.66 3.77
C GLN A 72 -3.03 6.68 4.16
N ILE A 73 -2.91 6.11 5.36
CA ILE A 73 -3.94 5.24 5.94
C ILE A 73 -5.16 6.09 6.30
N GLU A 74 -6.25 5.86 5.58
CA GLU A 74 -7.54 6.45 5.95
C GLU A 74 -7.98 5.85 7.29
N ARG A 75 -8.10 6.71 8.30
CA ARG A 75 -8.78 6.34 9.53
C ARG A 75 -10.25 6.19 9.18
N GLU A 76 -10.74 4.95 9.03
CA GLU A 76 -12.18 4.74 9.02
C GLU A 76 -12.77 5.49 10.23
N PRO A 77 -13.86 6.25 10.06
CA PRO A 77 -14.48 6.95 11.17
C PRO A 77 -14.80 5.89 12.21
N LEU A 78 -14.19 6.04 13.40
CA LEU A 78 -14.40 5.20 14.57
C LEU A 78 -15.87 4.76 14.60
N ARG A 79 -16.16 3.51 14.26
CA ARG A 79 -17.47 2.95 14.52
C ARG A 79 -17.58 2.94 16.04
N LEU A 80 -18.30 3.92 16.60
CA LEU A 80 -18.69 3.94 18.02
C LEU A 80 -19.52 2.68 18.28
N GLY A 81 -18.83 1.61 18.62
CA GLY A 81 -19.38 0.26 18.68
C GLY A 81 -18.35 -0.76 19.14
N SER A 82 -17.53 -0.40 20.13
CA SER A 82 -16.77 -1.38 20.91
C SER A 82 -16.45 -0.76 22.28
N ILE A 83 -17.39 -0.89 23.21
CA ILE A 83 -17.16 -0.61 24.64
C ILE A 83 -16.47 -1.82 25.31
N THR A 84 -16.20 -2.89 24.57
CA THR A 84 -15.49 -4.07 25.07
C THR A 84 -14.02 -3.97 24.67
N GLY A 85 -13.16 -3.70 25.64
CA GLY A 85 -11.71 -3.55 25.50
C GLY A 85 -11.03 -4.72 24.77
N GLY A 86 -10.91 -4.57 23.45
CA GLY A 86 -10.19 -5.47 22.57
C GLY A 86 -9.14 -4.72 21.77
N GLU A 87 -7.89 -4.89 22.20
CA GLU A 87 -6.64 -4.95 21.42
C GLU A 87 -6.23 -3.74 20.54
N PRO A 88 -5.24 -2.92 20.97
CA PRO A 88 -4.51 -2.01 20.09
C PRO A 88 -3.74 -2.74 18.96
N MET A 89 -3.48 -4.04 19.09
CA MET A 89 -2.74 -4.85 18.10
C MET A 89 -3.48 -5.03 16.76
N ALA A 90 -4.83 -4.94 16.75
CA ALA A 90 -5.60 -5.14 15.52
C ALA A 90 -5.51 -3.95 14.54
N MET A 91 -5.16 -2.75 15.03
CA MET A 91 -4.98 -1.57 14.16
C MET A 91 -3.64 -1.62 13.42
N GLU A 92 -2.56 -2.03 14.09
CA GLU A 92 -1.22 -2.07 13.50
C GLU A 92 -1.09 -3.14 12.40
N THR A 93 -1.69 -4.32 12.60
CA THR A 93 -1.68 -5.38 11.57
C THR A 93 -2.40 -4.94 10.30
N ARG A 94 -3.53 -4.23 10.41
CA ARG A 94 -4.29 -3.72 9.26
C ARG A 94 -3.57 -2.62 8.49
N ALA A 95 -2.87 -1.72 9.19
CA ALA A 95 -2.01 -0.72 8.57
C ALA A 95 -0.93 -1.37 7.71
N ARG A 96 -0.27 -2.42 8.24
CA ARG A 96 0.74 -3.19 7.50
C ARG A 96 0.16 -3.90 6.27
N GLU A 97 -1.01 -4.53 6.42
CA GLU A 97 -1.71 -5.20 5.31
C GLU A 97 -2.10 -4.22 4.18
N GLN A 98 -2.45 -2.99 4.52
CA GLN A 98 -2.74 -1.95 3.52
C GLN A 98 -1.49 -1.50 2.77
N VAL A 99 -0.37 -1.25 3.45
CA VAL A 99 0.89 -0.87 2.78
C VAL A 99 1.39 -1.99 1.86
N LEU A 100 1.25 -3.25 2.28
CA LEU A 100 1.57 -4.41 1.44
C LEU A 100 0.68 -4.48 0.20
N THR A 101 -0.62 -4.25 0.36
CA THR A 101 -1.58 -4.25 -0.75
C THR A 101 -1.24 -3.14 -1.74
N GLU A 102 -0.90 -1.93 -1.25
CA GLU A 102 -0.53 -0.82 -2.14
C GLU A 102 0.81 -1.04 -2.86
N ALA A 103 1.78 -1.64 -2.18
CA ALA A 103 3.03 -2.04 -2.83
C ALA A 103 2.78 -3.07 -3.94
N GLU A 104 1.86 -4.01 -3.75
CA GLU A 104 1.50 -5.01 -4.77
C GLU A 104 0.72 -4.40 -5.93
N ILE A 105 -0.19 -3.45 -5.65
CA ILE A 105 -0.87 -2.66 -6.70
C ILE A 105 0.16 -1.88 -7.51
N PHE A 106 1.19 -1.32 -6.87
CA PHE A 106 2.24 -0.58 -7.57
C PHE A 106 3.13 -1.50 -8.43
N ARG A 107 3.32 -2.77 -8.04
CA ARG A 107 4.03 -3.78 -8.85
C ARG A 107 3.19 -4.30 -10.03
N SER A 108 1.91 -3.94 -10.12
CA SER A 108 1.00 -4.41 -11.17
C SER A 108 1.60 -4.25 -12.59
N PRO A 109 1.50 -5.29 -13.46
CA PRO A 109 2.00 -5.23 -14.82
C PRO A 109 1.28 -4.18 -15.68
N LEU A 110 0.09 -3.75 -15.27
CA LEU A 110 -0.68 -2.71 -15.96
C LEU A 110 0.04 -1.36 -15.94
N LEU A 111 0.73 -1.04 -14.84
CA LEU A 111 1.48 0.21 -14.71
C LEU A 111 2.73 0.18 -15.59
N ALA A 112 3.38 -0.98 -15.70
CA ALA A 112 4.50 -1.19 -16.61
C ALA A 112 4.10 -1.09 -18.10
N GLN A 113 2.93 -1.61 -18.47
CA GLN A 113 2.38 -1.49 -19.82
C GLN A 113 1.99 -0.03 -20.15
N GLU A 114 1.38 0.68 -19.20
CA GLU A 114 1.03 2.08 -19.39
C GLU A 114 2.29 2.96 -19.48
N LEU A 115 3.35 2.63 -18.75
CA LEU A 115 4.66 3.27 -18.90
C LEU A 115 5.25 3.04 -20.30
N ALA A 116 5.20 1.79 -20.79
CA ALA A 116 5.64 1.47 -22.15
C ALA A 116 4.83 2.22 -23.21
N ARG A 117 3.52 2.40 -22.99
CA ARG A 117 2.65 3.18 -23.87
C ARG A 117 2.97 4.68 -23.86
N ARG A 118 3.27 5.26 -22.69
CA ARG A 118 3.61 6.70 -22.56
C ARG A 118 4.99 7.05 -23.09
N LEU A 119 6.02 6.26 -22.73
CA LEU A 119 7.40 6.52 -23.13
C LEU A 119 7.72 6.01 -24.55
N GLY A 120 6.87 5.14 -25.10
CA GLY A 120 7.07 4.48 -26.37
C GLY A 120 7.88 3.18 -26.21
N PRO A 121 7.45 2.07 -26.83
CA PRO A 121 8.09 0.77 -26.66
C PRO A 121 9.55 0.77 -27.15
N ASP A 122 9.84 1.47 -28.25
CA ASP A 122 11.17 1.52 -28.85
C ASP A 122 12.18 2.28 -27.97
N TYR A 123 11.75 3.38 -27.33
CA TYR A 123 12.61 4.18 -26.44
C TYR A 123 12.97 3.42 -25.17
N VAL A 124 11.99 2.73 -24.57
CA VAL A 124 12.23 1.88 -23.39
C VAL A 124 13.14 0.72 -23.77
N GLN A 125 12.87 0.02 -24.88
CA GLN A 125 13.69 -1.12 -25.30
C GLN A 125 15.15 -0.70 -25.55
N GLN A 126 15.39 0.43 -26.21
CA GLN A 126 16.75 0.91 -26.47
C GLN A 126 17.52 1.21 -25.18
N ASN A 127 16.86 1.77 -24.17
CA ASN A 127 17.51 2.18 -22.92
C ASN A 127 17.56 1.07 -21.86
N LEU A 128 16.68 0.07 -21.94
CA LEU A 128 16.72 -1.14 -21.10
C LEU A 128 17.60 -2.25 -21.67
N THR A 129 17.88 -2.28 -22.98
CA THR A 129 18.65 -3.39 -23.57
C THR A 129 20.11 -3.35 -23.10
N TRP A 130 20.46 -4.28 -22.22
CA TRP A 130 21.86 -4.49 -21.85
C TRP A 130 22.64 -5.01 -23.06
N ARG A 131 23.84 -4.47 -23.29
CA ARG A 131 24.76 -4.93 -24.35
C ARG A 131 25.09 -6.44 -24.28
N TRP A 132 24.89 -7.08 -23.12
CA TRP A 132 25.09 -8.52 -22.88
C TRP A 132 23.79 -9.34 -22.77
N ASP A 133 22.59 -8.75 -22.67
CA ASP A 133 21.32 -9.52 -22.60
C ASP A 133 20.94 -10.18 -23.92
N ARG A 134 21.40 -9.60 -25.04
CA ARG A 134 21.32 -10.25 -26.36
C ARG A 134 22.00 -11.63 -26.37
N ILE A 135 22.93 -11.89 -25.45
CA ILE A 135 23.69 -13.16 -25.32
C ILE A 135 23.14 -14.03 -24.16
N ARG A 136 22.52 -13.43 -23.14
CA ARG A 136 22.01 -14.17 -21.97
C ARG A 136 20.61 -14.77 -22.20
N ASN A 137 19.75 -14.07 -22.95
CA ASN A 137 18.36 -14.48 -23.18
C ASN A 137 18.16 -15.29 -24.48
N LEU A 138 19.21 -15.92 -25.00
CA LEU A 138 19.04 -16.88 -26.09
C LEU A 138 18.21 -18.07 -25.61
N PRO A 139 17.09 -18.42 -26.28
CA PRO A 139 16.34 -19.62 -25.95
C PRO A 139 17.27 -20.84 -26.02
N ASP A 140 17.03 -21.86 -25.19
CA ASP A 140 17.93 -23.02 -25.05
C ASP A 140 18.12 -23.79 -26.39
N THR A 141 17.26 -23.55 -27.37
CA THR A 141 17.37 -23.98 -28.77
C THR A 141 18.59 -23.39 -29.49
N VAL A 142 19.01 -22.16 -29.17
CA VAL A 142 20.20 -21.53 -29.76
C VAL A 142 21.47 -21.94 -29.01
N LYS A 143 21.40 -22.16 -27.69
CA LYS A 143 22.49 -22.80 -26.94
C LYS A 143 22.80 -24.21 -27.47
N THR A 144 21.76 -24.97 -27.83
CA THR A 144 21.93 -26.30 -28.45
C THR A 144 22.38 -26.24 -29.90
N ALA A 145 21.96 -25.24 -30.68
CA ALA A 145 22.46 -25.04 -32.05
C ALA A 145 23.94 -24.61 -32.12
N ILE A 146 24.39 -23.73 -31.22
CA ILE A 146 25.82 -23.33 -31.12
C ILE A 146 26.68 -24.51 -30.64
N LYS A 147 26.13 -25.35 -29.75
CA LYS A 147 26.80 -26.56 -29.23
C LYS A 147 26.82 -27.71 -30.24
N ASN A 148 25.82 -27.79 -31.12
CA ASN A 148 25.65 -28.84 -32.12
C ASN A 148 25.58 -28.23 -33.54
N GLY A 149 26.70 -27.71 -34.03
CA GLY A 149 26.93 -27.60 -35.48
C GLY A 149 26.69 -26.23 -36.11
N LEU A 150 27.79 -25.61 -36.53
CA LEU A 150 27.88 -24.41 -37.36
C LEU A 150 27.31 -24.58 -38.80
N PHE A 151 26.58 -25.65 -39.15
CA PHE A 151 26.33 -25.98 -40.56
C PHE A 151 24.99 -26.63 -40.94
N ALA A 152 23.92 -26.56 -40.14
CA ALA A 152 22.67 -27.20 -40.55
C ALA A 152 21.41 -26.40 -40.19
N PHE A 153 20.70 -26.03 -41.26
CA PHE A 153 19.38 -25.41 -41.37
C PHE A 153 19.31 -23.89 -41.20
N GLY A 154 18.73 -23.25 -42.23
CA GLY A 154 18.66 -21.80 -42.41
C GLY A 154 17.93 -21.04 -41.31
N PRO A 155 17.84 -19.71 -41.42
CA PRO A 155 17.48 -18.87 -40.30
C PRO A 155 16.02 -19.09 -39.93
N THR A 156 15.79 -19.73 -38.79
CA THR A 156 14.47 -19.84 -38.17
C THR A 156 14.01 -18.44 -37.73
N ARG A 157 12.70 -18.20 -37.71
CA ARG A 157 12.10 -16.91 -37.29
C ARG A 157 12.66 -16.38 -35.97
N ALA A 158 12.95 -17.28 -35.02
CA ALA A 158 13.56 -16.95 -33.74
C ALA A 158 15.05 -16.54 -33.85
N LEU A 159 15.80 -17.13 -34.80
CA LEU A 159 17.20 -16.74 -35.08
C LEU A 159 17.27 -15.39 -35.83
N LEU A 160 16.32 -15.12 -36.73
CA LEU A 160 16.18 -13.81 -37.40
C LEU A 160 15.91 -12.68 -36.39
N LEU A 161 14.96 -12.88 -35.48
CA LEU A 161 14.69 -11.92 -34.40
C LEU A 161 15.92 -11.69 -33.51
N ALA A 162 16.64 -12.77 -33.16
CA ALA A 162 17.84 -12.69 -32.33
C ALA A 162 19.04 -12.02 -33.01
N LEU A 163 19.11 -12.06 -34.35
CA LEU A 163 20.16 -11.45 -35.15
C LEU A 163 19.86 -9.99 -35.55
N GLY A 164 18.70 -9.44 -35.15
CA GLY A 164 18.32 -8.07 -35.51
C GLY A 164 18.07 -7.88 -37.01
N MET A 165 17.70 -8.96 -37.72
CA MET A 165 17.17 -8.85 -39.07
C MET A 165 15.65 -8.83 -38.93
N GLU A 166 15.09 -7.62 -38.95
CA GLU A 166 13.65 -7.37 -38.92
C GLU A 166 12.95 -8.16 -40.03
N PRO A 167 12.01 -9.06 -39.71
CA PRO A 167 11.02 -9.43 -40.69
C PRO A 167 10.12 -8.21 -40.87
N GLU A 168 10.25 -7.53 -42.02
CA GLU A 168 9.29 -6.53 -42.48
C GLU A 168 7.88 -7.14 -42.46
N GLY A 169 7.11 -6.77 -41.45
CA GLY A 169 5.71 -7.11 -41.29
C GLY A 169 5.16 -6.22 -40.21
N GLU A 170 3.99 -5.63 -40.45
CA GLU A 170 3.24 -4.82 -39.49
C GLU A 170 3.11 -5.61 -38.17
N GLU A 171 3.97 -5.32 -37.20
CA GLU A 171 3.82 -5.84 -35.85
C GLU A 171 2.74 -5.01 -35.16
N ASP A 172 1.71 -5.68 -34.65
CA ASP A 172 0.70 -5.05 -33.82
C ASP A 172 1.38 -4.35 -32.64
N GLU A 173 1.24 -3.02 -32.57
CA GLU A 173 1.87 -2.15 -31.57
C GLU A 173 1.59 -2.62 -30.13
N GLU A 174 0.45 -3.30 -29.93
CA GLU A 174 0.05 -3.95 -28.68
C GLU A 174 1.00 -5.08 -28.23
N ILE A 175 1.55 -5.87 -29.14
CA ILE A 175 2.47 -6.97 -28.83
C ILE A 175 3.81 -6.41 -28.35
N LYS A 176 4.28 -5.32 -28.97
CA LYS A 176 5.49 -4.60 -28.53
C LYS A 176 5.33 -4.05 -27.12
N ILE A 177 4.18 -3.41 -26.84
CA ILE A 177 3.88 -2.86 -25.51
C ILE A 177 3.85 -3.97 -24.45
N LEU A 178 3.26 -5.13 -24.76
CA LEU A 178 3.22 -6.26 -23.84
C LEU A 178 4.63 -6.79 -23.52
N LEU A 179 5.48 -6.94 -24.54
CA LEU A 179 6.85 -7.43 -24.39
C LEU A 179 7.71 -6.46 -23.57
N VAL A 180 7.60 -5.16 -23.87
CA VAL A 180 8.34 -4.09 -23.18
C VAL A 180 7.83 -3.93 -21.74
N GLY A 181 6.53 -4.06 -21.50
CA GLY A 181 5.94 -4.07 -20.16
C GLY A 181 6.52 -5.17 -19.27
N GLY A 182 6.74 -6.37 -19.83
CA GLY A 182 7.44 -7.45 -19.12
C GLY A 182 8.88 -7.08 -18.75
N LEU A 183 9.63 -6.49 -19.68
CA LEU A 183 11.01 -6.04 -19.43
C LEU A 183 11.09 -4.96 -18.35
N ILE A 184 10.14 -4.02 -18.32
CA ILE A 184 10.03 -3.00 -17.27
C ILE A 184 9.78 -3.67 -15.91
N GLY A 185 8.88 -4.65 -15.84
CA GLY A 185 8.57 -5.39 -14.63
C GLY A 185 9.80 -6.08 -14.01
N ASP A 186 10.70 -6.63 -14.83
CA ASP A 186 11.92 -7.27 -14.34
C ASP A 186 12.94 -6.27 -13.73
N HIS A 187 12.88 -5.01 -14.15
CA HIS A 187 13.80 -3.95 -13.73
C HIS A 187 13.24 -3.05 -12.63
N PHE A 188 11.94 -3.18 -12.33
CA PHE A 188 11.22 -2.41 -11.34
C PHE A 188 10.90 -3.26 -10.11
N ASP A 189 11.16 -2.71 -8.94
CA ASP A 189 10.89 -3.41 -7.69
C ASP A 189 10.32 -2.47 -6.64
N VAL A 190 9.32 -2.95 -5.90
CA VAL A 190 8.64 -2.20 -4.84
C VAL A 190 8.69 -3.03 -3.56
N GLU A 191 9.26 -2.44 -2.52
CA GLU A 191 9.38 -3.05 -1.20
C GLU A 191 8.72 -2.15 -0.15
N PRO A 192 7.77 -2.68 0.64
CA PRO A 192 7.23 -1.96 1.78
C PRO A 192 8.28 -1.90 2.89
N ILE A 193 8.50 -0.72 3.46
CA ILE A 193 9.43 -0.55 4.58
C ILE A 193 8.72 -1.00 5.85
N LEU A 194 9.21 -2.10 6.44
CA LEU A 194 8.64 -2.70 7.65
C LEU A 194 8.47 -1.65 8.76
N GLN A 195 7.34 -1.73 9.48
CA GLN A 195 7.01 -0.85 10.60
C GLN A 195 6.84 0.63 10.23
N THR A 196 6.62 0.94 8.95
CA THR A 196 6.32 2.30 8.49
C THR A 196 5.20 2.29 7.46
N ASP A 197 4.55 3.44 7.29
CA ASP A 197 3.54 3.66 6.25
C ASP A 197 4.20 4.04 4.90
N VAL A 198 5.46 3.66 4.69
CA VAL A 198 6.25 4.07 3.54
C VAL A 198 6.57 2.86 2.68
N MET A 199 6.34 2.97 1.37
CA MET A 199 6.85 2.03 0.38
C MET A 199 8.02 2.63 -0.37
N ALA A 200 9.04 1.81 -0.63
CA ALA A 200 10.20 2.16 -1.42
C ALA A 200 10.08 1.52 -2.80
N ALA A 201 10.18 2.33 -3.84
CA ALA A 201 10.19 1.87 -5.22
C ALA A 201 11.57 2.10 -5.83
N THR A 202 12.08 1.10 -6.53
CA THR A 202 13.40 1.14 -7.16
C THR A 202 13.33 0.72 -8.61
N PHE A 203 14.11 1.40 -9.46
CA PHE A 203 14.20 1.09 -10.88
C PHE A 203 15.66 0.94 -11.30
N LYS A 204 15.99 -0.18 -11.93
CA LYS A 204 17.37 -0.53 -12.32
C LYS A 204 17.55 -0.31 -13.81
N ALA A 205 18.50 0.52 -14.22
CA ALA A 205 18.79 0.73 -15.63
C ALA A 205 20.29 1.00 -15.91
N PRO A 206 20.77 0.74 -17.14
CA PRO A 206 22.14 1.07 -17.56
C PRO A 206 22.43 2.57 -17.66
N ASP A 207 21.41 3.38 -17.92
CA ASP A 207 21.51 4.85 -17.96
C ASP A 207 20.89 5.47 -16.69
N PRO A 208 21.63 6.26 -15.91
CA PRO A 208 21.10 6.90 -14.70
C PRO A 208 19.99 7.91 -14.99
N ILE A 209 20.01 8.59 -16.15
CA ILE A 209 18.99 9.58 -16.51
C ILE A 209 17.68 8.86 -16.80
N PHE A 210 17.74 7.84 -17.67
CA PHE A 210 16.58 6.99 -17.95
C PHE A 210 16.03 6.31 -16.69
N ALA A 211 16.89 5.80 -15.79
CA ALA A 211 16.44 5.16 -14.56
C ALA A 211 15.57 6.09 -13.69
N ALA A 212 16.00 7.35 -13.55
CA ALA A 212 15.24 8.37 -12.82
C ALA A 212 13.96 8.76 -13.55
N GLN A 213 14.03 8.94 -14.87
CA GLN A 213 12.88 9.29 -15.69
C GLN A 213 11.79 8.21 -15.65
N ALA A 214 12.15 6.95 -15.85
CA ALA A 214 11.22 5.82 -15.84
C ALA A 214 10.56 5.66 -14.47
N LEU A 215 11.32 5.82 -13.38
CA LEU A 215 10.77 5.75 -12.03
C LEU A 215 9.78 6.89 -11.76
N ASN A 216 10.11 8.13 -12.15
CA ASN A 216 9.22 9.27 -11.95
C ASN A 216 7.90 9.10 -12.71
N GLU A 217 7.98 8.71 -13.99
CA GLU A 217 6.79 8.45 -14.81
C GLU A 217 5.94 7.32 -14.23
N LEU A 218 6.57 6.25 -13.72
CA LEU A 218 5.84 5.14 -13.11
C LEU A 218 5.12 5.55 -11.82
N VAL A 219 5.74 6.43 -11.02
CA VAL A 219 5.10 7.04 -9.84
C VAL A 219 3.91 7.90 -10.26
N ASP A 220 4.06 8.71 -11.30
CA ASP A 220 2.97 9.57 -11.80
C ASP A 220 1.79 8.74 -12.33
N ILE A 221 2.06 7.67 -13.07
CA ILE A 221 1.03 6.72 -13.56
C ILE A 221 0.32 6.05 -12.38
N TYR A 222 1.06 5.63 -11.34
CA TYR A 222 0.48 5.05 -10.13
C TYR A 222 -0.46 6.05 -9.43
N LEU A 223 -0.01 7.30 -9.23
CA LEU A 223 -0.82 8.35 -8.60
C LEU A 223 -2.09 8.64 -9.41
N ASP A 224 -1.99 8.76 -10.73
CA ASP A 224 -3.13 8.93 -11.64
C ASP A 224 -4.13 7.78 -11.50
N HIS A 225 -3.63 6.54 -11.49
CA HIS A 225 -4.46 5.35 -11.37
C HIS A 225 -5.15 5.27 -10.00
N HIS A 226 -4.41 5.59 -8.93
CA HIS A 226 -4.93 5.63 -7.55
C HIS A 226 -6.05 6.67 -7.40
N LEU A 227 -5.89 7.85 -8.00
CA LEU A 227 -6.91 8.90 -8.00
C LEU A 227 -8.16 8.45 -8.74
N LYS A 228 -8.03 7.80 -9.91
CA LYS A 228 -9.18 7.28 -10.68
C LYS A 228 -9.97 6.21 -9.92
N LEU A 229 -9.28 5.29 -9.24
CA LEU A 229 -9.94 4.26 -8.43
C LEU A 229 -10.65 4.84 -7.19
N ARG A 230 -10.07 5.87 -6.57
CA ARG A 230 -10.66 6.58 -5.43
C ARG A 230 -11.83 7.47 -5.82
N GLN A 231 -11.82 8.05 -7.02
CA GLN A 231 -12.96 8.74 -7.60
C GLN A 231 -14.02 7.72 -8.03
N ARG A 232 -14.60 6.98 -7.07
CA ARG A 232 -15.85 6.27 -7.34
C ARG A 232 -16.94 7.32 -7.54
N PRO A 233 -17.65 7.37 -8.69
CA PRO A 233 -18.77 8.28 -8.89
C PRO A 233 -19.85 8.15 -7.81
N ALA A 234 -19.94 6.98 -7.18
CA ALA A 234 -20.84 6.73 -6.04
C ALA A 234 -20.59 7.65 -4.83
N ALA A 235 -19.36 8.11 -4.58
CA ALA A 235 -19.09 9.03 -3.46
C ALA A 235 -19.64 10.43 -3.73
N MET A 236 -19.60 10.90 -4.98
CA MET A 236 -20.28 12.14 -5.38
C MET A 236 -21.80 11.98 -5.35
N GLU A 237 -22.33 10.86 -5.86
CA GLU A 237 -23.77 10.59 -5.89
C GLU A 237 -24.38 10.50 -4.47
N ILE A 238 -23.66 9.92 -3.50
CA ILE A 238 -24.08 9.87 -2.09
C ILE A 238 -24.06 11.27 -1.45
N VAL A 239 -23.04 12.08 -1.73
CA VAL A 239 -22.93 13.45 -1.20
C VAL A 239 -24.02 14.35 -1.79
N ASP A 240 -24.27 14.25 -3.10
CA ASP A 240 -25.32 15.01 -3.79
C ASP A 240 -26.72 14.58 -3.33
N ALA A 241 -26.96 13.28 -3.14
CA ALA A 241 -28.22 12.76 -2.63
C ALA A 241 -28.50 13.24 -1.18
N GLU A 242 -27.49 13.27 -0.32
CA GLU A 242 -27.66 13.76 1.06
C GLU A 242 -27.84 15.29 1.10
N ALA A 243 -27.17 16.03 0.21
CA ALA A 243 -27.39 17.48 0.06
C ALA A 243 -28.82 17.79 -0.38
N LEU A 244 -29.36 17.04 -1.35
CA LEU A 244 -30.76 17.15 -1.78
C LEU A 244 -31.73 16.81 -0.65
N ARG A 245 -31.45 15.76 0.13
CA ARG A 245 -32.27 15.36 1.28
C ARG A 245 -32.27 16.39 2.39
N LEU A 246 -31.11 16.99 2.70
CA LEU A 246 -31.01 18.06 3.69
C LEU A 246 -31.76 19.32 3.26
N LYS A 247 -31.68 19.67 1.97
CA LYS A 247 -32.45 20.77 1.40
C LYS A 247 -33.95 20.54 1.52
N ASP A 248 -34.44 19.36 1.16
CA ASP A 248 -35.87 19.00 1.28
C ASP A 248 -36.36 19.08 2.74
N ARG A 249 -35.54 18.63 3.70
CA ARG A 249 -35.84 18.76 5.13
C ARG A 249 -35.87 20.21 5.61
N LEU A 250 -34.96 21.05 5.09
CA LEU A 250 -34.94 22.48 5.40
C LEU A 250 -36.20 23.16 4.85
N ASP A 251 -36.52 22.95 3.56
CA ASP A 251 -37.69 23.51 2.91
C ASP A 251 -38.99 23.08 3.64
N THR A 252 -39.07 21.81 4.04
CA THR A 252 -40.20 21.30 4.86
C THR A 252 -40.28 21.97 6.23
N ALA A 253 -39.14 22.17 6.91
CA ALA A 253 -39.11 22.83 8.21
C ALA A 253 -39.47 24.32 8.11
N GLU A 254 -38.99 25.01 7.08
CA GLU A 254 -39.33 26.41 6.81
C GLU A 254 -40.80 26.59 6.46
N ASN A 255 -41.37 25.68 5.65
CA ASN A 255 -42.79 25.70 5.32
C ASN A 255 -43.66 25.45 6.55
N ARG A 256 -43.33 24.46 7.38
CA ARG A 256 -44.03 24.22 8.66
C ARG A 256 -43.95 25.43 9.59
N LEU A 257 -42.79 26.08 9.66
CA LEU A 257 -42.62 27.29 10.45
C LEU A 257 -43.49 28.44 9.91
N ARG A 258 -43.59 28.57 8.57
CA ARG A 258 -44.42 29.59 7.92
C ARG A 258 -45.91 29.34 8.14
N GLU A 259 -46.38 28.11 7.98
CA GLU A 259 -47.76 27.70 8.24
C GLU A 259 -48.13 27.94 9.69
N PHE A 260 -47.27 27.53 10.63
CA PHE A 260 -47.47 27.78 12.06
C PHE A 260 -47.58 29.28 12.38
N LYS A 261 -46.70 30.11 11.78
CA LYS A 261 -46.77 31.58 11.93
C LYS A 261 -48.07 32.16 11.35
N GLN A 262 -48.57 31.64 10.23
CA GLN A 262 -49.82 32.09 9.61
C GLN A 262 -51.05 31.68 10.41
N GLU A 263 -51.13 30.42 10.82
CA GLU A 263 -52.27 29.88 11.59
C GLU A 263 -52.42 30.57 12.94
N ALA A 264 -51.31 30.78 13.65
CA ALA A 264 -51.33 31.45 14.94
C ALA A 264 -51.31 33.00 14.84
N GLN A 265 -51.47 33.57 13.63
CA GLN A 265 -51.42 35.02 13.33
C GLN A 265 -50.21 35.73 13.96
N ILE A 266 -49.08 35.03 14.04
CA ILE A 266 -47.89 35.50 14.73
C ILE A 266 -47.03 36.30 13.74
N VAL A 267 -47.24 37.61 13.71
CA VAL A 267 -46.38 38.54 12.95
C VAL A 267 -44.96 38.58 13.55
N SER A 268 -44.83 38.35 14.86
CA SER A 268 -43.56 38.15 15.58
C SER A 268 -43.77 37.31 16.85
N ILE A 269 -43.04 36.19 16.97
CA ILE A 269 -43.11 35.27 18.13
C ILE A 269 -42.63 35.99 19.40
N ASP A 270 -41.61 36.82 19.26
CA ASP A 270 -41.04 37.57 20.38
C ASP A 270 -42.04 38.60 20.93
N ALA A 271 -42.73 39.34 20.05
CA ALA A 271 -43.71 40.34 20.47
C ALA A 271 -44.93 39.71 21.17
N GLN A 272 -45.39 38.54 20.71
CA GLN A 272 -46.54 37.86 21.32
C GLN A 272 -46.20 37.24 22.68
N LYS A 273 -44.98 36.69 22.82
CA LYS A 273 -44.45 36.24 24.11
C LYS A 273 -44.35 37.37 25.12
N GLU A 274 -43.88 38.54 24.69
CA GLU A 274 -43.76 39.73 25.55
C GLU A 274 -45.14 40.23 26.01
N HIS A 275 -46.14 40.22 25.12
CA HIS A 275 -47.52 40.57 25.47
C HIS A 275 -48.14 39.60 26.49
N LEU A 276 -48.01 38.29 26.27
CA LEU A 276 -48.55 37.27 27.19
C LEU A 276 -47.88 37.30 28.56
N LEU A 277 -46.58 37.59 28.62
CA LEU A 277 -45.88 37.78 29.90
C LEU A 277 -46.38 39.02 30.64
N GLY A 278 -46.68 40.11 29.92
CA GLY A 278 -47.32 41.30 30.48
C GLY A 278 -48.70 41.00 31.06
N GLU A 279 -49.57 40.33 30.29
CA GLU A 279 -50.93 39.98 30.73
C GLU A 279 -50.91 39.04 31.95
N LEU A 280 -49.98 38.06 31.98
CA LEU A 280 -49.78 37.19 33.14
C LEU A 280 -49.35 37.98 34.39
N SER A 281 -48.50 38.99 34.21
CA SER A 281 -48.08 39.89 35.30
C SER A 281 -49.26 40.69 35.84
N ASP A 282 -50.09 41.26 34.97
CA ASP A 282 -51.27 42.03 35.34
C ASP A 282 -52.33 41.17 36.05
N VAL A 283 -52.57 39.95 35.56
CA VAL A 283 -53.48 39.00 36.21
C VAL A 283 -52.96 38.60 37.59
N ARG A 284 -51.65 38.38 37.74
CA ARG A 284 -51.04 38.11 39.05
C ARG A 284 -51.18 39.29 40.01
N ALA A 285 -51.01 40.51 39.52
CA ALA A 285 -51.21 41.72 40.32
C ALA A 285 -52.66 41.84 40.80
N LYS A 286 -53.65 41.65 39.90
CA LYS A 286 -55.08 41.62 40.25
C LYS A 286 -55.42 40.52 41.25
N LEU A 287 -54.84 39.34 41.09
CA LEU A 287 -55.04 38.21 42.01
C LEU A 287 -54.45 38.49 43.39
N PHE A 288 -53.28 39.14 43.45
CA PHE A 288 -52.68 39.58 44.70
C PHE A 288 -53.55 40.64 45.40
N GLU A 289 -54.04 41.62 44.65
CA GLU A 289 -54.94 42.65 45.17
C GLU A 289 -56.25 42.06 45.70
N ALA A 290 -56.89 41.17 44.94
CA ALA A 290 -58.11 40.47 45.37
C ALA A 290 -57.88 39.63 46.64
N ARG A 291 -56.73 38.96 46.77
CA ARG A 291 -56.36 38.25 48.00
C ARG A 291 -56.14 39.20 49.17
N SER A 292 -55.52 40.36 48.94
CA SER A 292 -55.35 41.39 49.96
C SER A 292 -56.70 41.92 50.45
N GLN A 293 -57.62 42.23 49.54
CA GLN A 293 -58.99 42.67 49.85
C GLN A 293 -59.79 41.59 50.61
N LEU A 294 -59.61 40.32 50.23
CA LEU A 294 -60.22 39.19 50.93
C LEU A 294 -59.69 39.07 52.36
N SER A 295 -58.36 39.17 52.53
CA SER A 295 -57.72 39.13 53.85
C SER A 295 -58.13 40.30 54.74
N GLU A 296 -58.30 41.49 54.16
CA GLU A 296 -58.81 42.66 54.87
C GLU A 296 -60.26 42.44 55.32
N SER A 297 -61.10 41.93 54.42
CA SER A 297 -62.52 41.67 54.70
C SER A 297 -62.70 40.58 55.76
N THR A 298 -61.93 39.50 55.71
CA THR A 298 -61.94 38.45 56.74
C THR A 298 -61.42 38.97 58.08
N GLY A 299 -60.38 39.82 58.07
CA GLY A 299 -59.90 40.52 59.27
C GLY A 299 -60.97 41.41 59.90
N ARG A 300 -61.69 42.19 59.09
CA ARG A 300 -62.83 43.02 59.55
C ARG A 300 -63.95 42.17 60.14
N ILE A 301 -64.32 41.06 59.50
CA ILE A 301 -65.34 40.12 60.02
C ILE A 301 -64.91 39.53 61.37
N ALA A 302 -63.64 39.13 61.50
CA ALA A 302 -63.10 38.58 62.74
C ALA A 302 -63.13 39.60 63.89
N GLU A 303 -62.78 40.86 63.62
CA GLU A 303 -62.82 41.95 64.59
C GLU A 303 -64.26 42.28 65.02
N ILE A 304 -65.20 42.38 64.06
CA ILE A 304 -66.63 42.57 64.36
C ILE A 304 -67.15 41.40 65.22
N GLY A 305 -66.78 40.16 64.89
CA GLY A 305 -67.14 38.98 65.68
C GLY A 305 -66.60 39.00 67.11
N LYS A 306 -65.39 39.56 67.30
CA LYS A 306 -64.80 39.77 68.63
C LYS A 306 -65.56 40.83 69.41
N GLN A 307 -65.91 41.96 68.78
CA GLN A 307 -66.69 43.03 69.41
C GLN A 307 -68.09 42.56 69.83
N LEU A 308 -68.76 41.76 69.00
CA LEU A 308 -70.08 41.18 69.32
C LEU A 308 -70.02 40.21 70.50
N ARG A 309 -68.98 39.38 70.60
CA ARG A 309 -68.77 38.50 71.76
C ARG A 309 -68.52 39.29 73.06
N LEU A 310 -67.78 40.39 72.98
CA LEU A 310 -67.53 41.26 74.12
C LEU A 310 -68.82 41.96 74.59
N GLN A 311 -69.68 42.40 73.67
CA GLN A 311 -70.99 42.98 73.99
C GLN A 311 -71.98 41.95 74.56
N SER A 312 -72.01 40.74 74.00
CA SER A 312 -72.83 39.63 74.51
C SER A 312 -72.44 39.24 75.94
N ASN A 313 -71.14 39.14 76.25
CA ASN A 313 -70.67 38.87 77.61
C ASN A 313 -70.99 40.01 78.58
N ALA A 314 -70.95 41.27 78.13
CA ALA A 314 -71.34 42.42 78.96
C ALA A 314 -72.85 42.43 79.27
N GLN A 315 -73.71 42.00 78.33
CA GLN A 315 -75.14 41.86 78.57
C GLN A 315 -75.48 40.70 79.53
N GLN A 316 -74.73 39.59 79.47
CA GLN A 316 -74.91 38.47 80.40
C GLN A 316 -74.50 38.81 81.85
N LEU A 317 -73.49 39.65 82.05
CA LEU A 317 -73.10 40.12 83.39
C LEU A 317 -74.13 41.09 84.01
N SER A 318 -74.90 41.82 83.19
CA SER A 318 -75.98 42.71 83.67
C SER A 318 -77.28 41.98 84.01
N THR A 319 -77.45 40.70 83.65
CA THR A 319 -78.69 39.94 83.91
C THR A 319 -78.58 39.05 85.15
N VAL A 320 -77.40 38.99 85.78
CA VAL A 320 -77.11 38.13 86.96
C VAL A 320 -76.83 38.97 88.22
N MET A 321 -77.11 40.28 88.20
CA MET A 321 -77.06 41.16 89.37
C MET A 321 -78.42 41.81 89.60
#